data_AF-K2DRT9-F1
#
_entry.id   AF-K2DRT9-F1
#
_cell.length_a   1.000
_cell.length_b   1.000
_cell.length_c   1.000
_cell.angle_alpha   90.00
_cell.angle_beta   90.00
_cell.angle_gamma   90.00
#
_symmetry.space_group_name_H-M   'P 1'
#
loop_
_entity.id
_entity.type
_entity.pdbx_description
1 polymer ?
#
loop_
_entity_poly.entity_id
_entity_poly.type
_entity_poly.pdbx_seq_one_letter_code
_entity_poly.pdbx_strand_id
1 'polypeptide(L)'
;MRQVISVPVSVTLEYNSKSRKVLPKLVHWDDQDYPVVRVGYHHTFREGRTLFHIFSVDTSSLFFRLRLNTNNLGWTLEEISDGEVD
;
A
#
# COMPACT_ATOMS: atom_id res chain seq x y z
N MET A 1 -9.70 -15.27 3.50
CA MET A 1 -10.63 -14.16 3.89
C MET A 1 -10.20 -12.82 3.28
N ARG A 2 -11.13 -12.02 2.73
CA ARG A 2 -10.89 -10.65 2.21
C ARG A 2 -11.71 -9.63 3.00
N GLN A 3 -11.07 -8.55 3.47
CA GLN A 3 -11.75 -7.49 4.22
C GLN A 3 -11.44 -6.11 3.61
N VAL A 4 -12.50 -5.34 3.37
CA VAL A 4 -12.39 -3.92 3.00
C VAL A 4 -12.37 -3.09 4.28
N ILE A 5 -11.36 -2.23 4.42
CA ILE A 5 -11.13 -1.37 5.59
C ILE A 5 -10.77 0.03 5.14
N SER A 6 -10.75 1.00 6.05
CA SER A 6 -10.31 2.37 5.75
C SER A 6 -9.63 2.96 6.96
N VAL A 7 -8.37 2.58 7.15
CA VAL A 7 -7.60 2.97 8.33
C VAL A 7 -6.29 3.65 7.93
N PRO A 8 -5.84 4.68 8.66
CA PRO A 8 -4.52 5.24 8.45
C PRO A 8 -3.45 4.21 8.82
N VAL A 9 -2.37 4.17 8.03
CA VAL A 9 -1.21 3.31 8.27
C VAL A 9 0.08 4.06 8.03
N SER A 10 1.18 3.55 8.59
CA SER A 10 2.52 4.06 8.30
C SER A 10 3.17 3.20 7.23
N VAL A 11 3.84 3.83 6.25
CA VAL A 11 4.49 3.13 5.14
C VAL A 11 5.89 3.68 4.92
N THR A 12 6.89 2.81 4.92
CA THR A 12 8.25 3.15 4.47
C THR A 12 8.27 3.11 2.94
N LEU A 13 8.40 4.28 2.33
CA LEU A 13 8.46 4.45 0.88
C LEU A 13 9.91 4.69 0.44
N GLU A 14 10.39 3.91 -0.52
CA GLU A 14 11.71 4.12 -1.12
C GLU A 14 11.56 4.79 -2.49
N TYR A 15 12.27 5.89 -2.70
CA TYR A 15 12.62 6.34 -4.05
C TYR A 15 14.05 5.89 -4.39
N ASN A 16 14.18 5.14 -5.48
CA ASN A 16 15.48 4.72 -5.99
C ASN A 16 15.88 5.61 -7.18
N SER A 17 16.93 6.42 -7.00
CA SER A 17 17.40 7.38 -8.02
C SER A 17 17.96 6.72 -9.29
N LYS A 18 18.50 5.49 -9.19
CA LYS A 18 19.05 4.76 -10.34
C LYS A 18 17.95 4.21 -11.23
N SER A 19 16.93 3.58 -10.62
CA SER A 19 15.80 3.02 -11.37
C SER A 19 14.70 4.05 -11.64
N ARG A 20 14.73 5.20 -10.95
CA ARG A 20 13.69 6.25 -10.96
C ARG A 20 12.31 5.70 -10.59
N LYS A 21 12.28 4.73 -9.67
CA LYS A 21 11.05 4.10 -9.18
C LYS A 21 10.79 4.44 -7.73
N VAL A 22 9.52 4.57 -7.39
CA VAL A 22 9.00 4.73 -6.03
C VAL A 22 8.27 3.44 -5.66
N LEU A 23 8.66 2.80 -4.57
CA LEU A 23 8.09 1.51 -4.14
C LEU A 23 7.93 1.47 -2.61
N PRO A 24 6.78 1.00 -2.08
CA PRO A 24 6.65 0.70 -0.66
C PRO A 24 7.55 -0.48 -0.27
N LYS A 25 8.14 -0.42 0.93
CA LYS A 25 9.06 -1.43 1.46
C LYS A 25 8.58 -2.08 2.75
N LEU A 26 7.82 -1.34 3.56
CA LEU A 26 7.30 -1.81 4.83
C LEU A 26 5.97 -1.12 5.11
N VAL A 27 5.01 -1.87 5.63
CA VAL A 27 3.73 -1.37 6.14
C VAL A 27 3.71 -1.62 7.65
N HIS A 28 3.45 -0.58 8.43
CA HIS A 28 3.22 -0.69 9.87
C HIS A 28 1.72 -0.53 10.13
N TRP A 29 1.11 -1.59 10.66
CA TRP A 29 -0.32 -1.69 10.91
C TRP A 29 -0.56 -2.62 12.10
N ASP A 30 -1.52 -2.26 12.96
CA ASP A 30 -1.90 -3.03 14.17
C ASP A 30 -0.70 -3.41 15.06
N ASP A 31 0.15 -2.42 15.36
CA ASP A 31 1.39 -2.57 16.14
C ASP A 31 2.39 -3.61 15.58
N GLN A 32 2.25 -3.98 14.31
CA GLN A 32 3.11 -4.94 13.62
C GLN A 32 3.70 -4.36 12.32
N ASP A 33 4.96 -4.74 12.06
CA ASP A 33 5.65 -4.45 10.81
C ASP A 33 5.48 -5.59 9.81
N TYR A 34 5.08 -5.23 8.60
CA TYR A 34 4.93 -6.13 7.48
C TYR A 34 5.88 -5.72 6.33
N PRO A 35 7.05 -6.36 6.22
CA PRO A 35 7.94 -6.15 5.08
C PRO A 35 7.26 -6.52 3.76
N VAL A 36 7.36 -5.63 2.77
CA VAL A 36 6.82 -5.86 1.43
C VAL A 36 7.75 -6.80 0.68
N VAL A 37 7.22 -7.96 0.29
CA VAL A 37 7.93 -8.97 -0.51
C VAL A 37 7.78 -8.66 -2.00
N ARG A 38 6.58 -8.23 -2.41
CA ARG A 38 6.29 -7.90 -3.81
C ARG A 38 5.34 -6.71 -3.90
N VAL A 39 5.62 -5.81 -4.84
CA VAL A 39 4.65 -4.80 -5.29
C VAL A 39 3.98 -5.35 -6.54
N GLY A 40 2.68 -5.62 -6.44
CA GLY A 40 1.83 -6.08 -7.53
C GLY A 40 1.32 -4.90 -8.37
N TYR A 41 0.01 -4.84 -8.57
CA TYR A 41 -0.60 -3.78 -9.38
C TYR A 41 -0.44 -2.40 -8.74
N HIS A 42 0.18 -1.48 -9.48
CA HIS A 42 0.25 -0.06 -9.18
C HIS A 42 -0.50 0.72 -10.25
N HIS A 43 -1.43 1.56 -9.84
CA HIS A 43 -2.09 2.51 -10.72
C HIS A 43 -2.32 3.84 -10.00
N THR A 44 -2.77 4.83 -10.77
CA THR A 44 -3.12 6.13 -10.22
C THR A 44 -4.48 6.56 -10.75
N PHE A 45 -5.20 7.32 -9.94
CA PHE A 45 -6.40 8.03 -10.37
C PHE A 45 -6.43 9.41 -9.73
N ARG A 46 -7.24 10.31 -10.29
CA ARG A 46 -7.47 11.64 -9.72
C ARG A 46 -8.88 11.73 -9.20
N GLU A 47 -9.03 12.34 -8.03
CA GLU A 47 -10.31 12.81 -7.50
C GLU A 47 -10.19 14.31 -7.26
N GLY A 48 -10.94 15.09 -8.04
CA GLY A 48 -10.72 16.53 -8.15
C GLY A 48 -9.28 16.85 -8.59
N ARG A 49 -8.55 17.59 -7.75
CA ARG A 49 -7.15 17.98 -8.02
C ARG A 49 -6.12 17.03 -7.42
N THR A 50 -6.54 16.13 -6.53
CA THR A 50 -5.63 15.24 -5.83
C THR A 50 -5.35 14.00 -6.67
N LEU A 51 -4.08 13.68 -6.86
CA LEU A 51 -3.65 12.40 -7.42
C LEU A 51 -3.55 11.38 -6.27
N PHE A 52 -4.01 10.18 -6.54
CA PHE A 52 -3.86 9.06 -5.63
C PHE A 52 -3.04 7.97 -6.30
N HIS A 53 -2.13 7.38 -5.54
CA HIS A 53 -1.44 6.15 -5.95
C HIS A 53 -2.07 4.99 -5.20
N ILE A 54 -2.40 3.93 -5.93
CA ILE A 54 -2.86 2.69 -5.36
C ILE A 54 -1.79 1.63 -5.58
N PHE A 55 -1.31 1.05 -4.48
CA PHE A 55 -0.36 -0.05 -4.50
C PHE A 55 -1.02 -1.30 -3.97
N SER A 56 -0.96 -2.38 -4.75
CA SER A 56 -1.22 -3.73 -4.26
C SER A 56 0.12 -4.32 -3.82
N VAL A 57 0.24 -4.77 -2.59
CA VAL A 57 1.50 -5.32 -2.06
C VAL A 57 1.26 -6.66 -1.40
N ASP A 58 2.20 -7.58 -1.61
CA ASP A 58 2.24 -8.85 -0.93
C ASP A 58 3.33 -8.81 0.13
N THR A 59 3.01 -9.36 1.29
CA THR A 59 3.93 -9.62 2.39
C THR A 59 4.07 -11.13 2.55
N SER A 60 4.75 -11.60 3.59
CA SER A 60 4.88 -13.05 3.82
C SER A 60 3.56 -13.74 4.17
N SER A 61 2.58 -13.00 4.70
CA SER A 61 1.34 -13.56 5.25
C SER A 61 0.07 -12.87 4.75
N LEU A 62 0.18 -11.63 4.26
CA LEU A 62 -0.97 -10.81 3.90
C LEU A 62 -0.74 -10.08 2.58
N PHE A 63 -1.83 -9.89 1.87
CA PHE A 63 -2.01 -8.91 0.82
C PHE A 63 -2.56 -7.61 1.40
N PHE A 64 -2.03 -6.47 0.95
CA PHE A 64 -2.56 -5.15 1.26
C PHE A 64 -2.84 -4.33 0.00
N ARG A 65 -3.96 -3.61 0.00
CA ARG A 65 -4.23 -2.51 -0.92
C ARG A 65 -4.00 -1.18 -0.19
N LEU A 66 -2.98 -0.45 -0.61
CA LEU A 66 -2.58 0.82 -0.01
C LEU A 66 -2.93 1.99 -0.93
N ARG A 67 -3.49 3.05 -0.37
CA ARG A 67 -3.72 4.33 -1.04
C ARG A 67 -2.82 5.41 -0.46
N LEU A 68 -2.02 6.04 -1.31
CA LEU A 68 -1.28 7.27 -1.02
C LEU A 68 -2.02 8.46 -1.61
N ASN A 69 -2.33 9.44 -0.76
CA ASN A 69 -2.84 10.75 -1.16
C ASN A 69 -1.65 11.69 -1.42
N THR A 70 -1.47 12.18 -2.66
CA THR A 70 -0.30 13.02 -2.97
C THR A 70 -0.43 14.46 -2.48
N ASN A 71 -1.61 14.89 -2.03
CA ASN A 71 -1.81 16.24 -1.50
C ASN A 71 -1.30 16.38 -0.07
N ASN A 72 -1.48 15.35 0.77
CA ASN A 72 -1.07 15.37 2.18
C ASN A 72 -0.06 14.26 2.55
N LEU A 73 0.33 13.43 1.59
CA LEU A 73 1.24 12.29 1.76
C LEU A 73 0.73 11.21 2.74
N GLY A 74 -0.56 11.24 3.08
CA GLY A 74 -1.19 10.27 3.96
C GLY A 74 -1.41 8.93 3.27
N TRP A 75 -1.21 7.86 4.04
CA TRP A 75 -1.45 6.49 3.61
C TRP A 75 -2.71 5.93 4.26
N THR A 76 -3.51 5.22 3.47
CA THR A 76 -4.69 4.48 3.93
C THR A 76 -4.55 3.03 3.50
N LEU A 77 -4.81 2.10 4.42
CA LEU A 77 -5.04 0.70 4.09
C LEU A 77 -6.52 0.54 3.71
N GLU A 78 -6.78 0.14 2.46
CA GLU A 78 -8.13 0.00 1.90
C GLU A 78 -8.63 -1.45 1.92
N GLU A 79 -7.71 -2.41 1.90
CA GLU A 79 -8.04 -3.83 1.82
C GLU A 79 -6.93 -4.70 2.38
N ILE A 80 -7.32 -5.77 3.06
CA ILE A 80 -6.47 -6.86 3.54
C ILE A 80 -7.03 -8.20 3.09
N SER A 81 -6.14 -9.12 2.74
CA SER A 81 -6.49 -10.51 2.45
C SER A 81 -5.36 -11.44 2.85
N ASP A 82 -5.67 -12.62 3.39
CA ASP A 82 -4.70 -13.67 3.74
C ASP A 82 -4.44 -14.66 2.59
N GLY A 83 -5.14 -14.51 1.46
CA GLY A 83 -5.01 -15.40 0.31
C GLY A 83 -5.61 -16.79 0.50
N GLU A 84 -6.29 -17.07 1.63
CA GLU A 84 -7.08 -18.29 1.76
C GLU A 84 -8.32 -18.18 0.86
N VAL A 85 -8.39 -19.12 -0.09
CA VAL A 85 -9.57 -19.41 -0.90
C VAL A 85 -10.48 -20.25 -0.01
N ASP A 86 -11.70 -19.78 0.28
CA ASP A 86 -12.75 -20.68 0.77
C ASP A 86 -13.02 -21.79 -0.27
#